data_AF-A0A183D085-F1
#
_entry.id   AF-A0A183D085-F1
#
_cell.length_a   1.000
_cell.length_b   1.000
_cell.length_c   1.000
_cell.angle_alpha   90.00
_cell.angle_beta   90.00
_cell.angle_gamma   90.00
#
_symmetry.space_group_name_H-M   'P 1'
#
loop_
_entity.id
_entity.type
_entity.pdbx_description
1 polymer ?
#
loop_
_entity_poly.entity_id
_entity_poly.type
_entity_poly.pdbx_seq_one_letter_code
_entity_poly.pdbx_strand_id
1 'polypeptide(L)'
;LNDPKSSDKNAAHLAFPSAQRRKQIRETESPIVPPPEFHARKSGDYSDVDDYIIDQPVKEKIEGHSGIYVKTNRLYRRSMSVREYRALAKRMPGPKVYGADTPGSICDKDLAEFNMNNLGTVLDLLDESGVKIKGVNTVYLYFGMWKATFPWHPEDMDLYSINYVHFGEPKVSDETLFFCSRLASYTFFLIK
;
A
#
# COMPACT_ATOMS: atom_id res chain seq x y z
N LEU A 1 55.32 -20.92 4.70
CA LEU A 1 55.33 -19.55 5.25
C LEU A 1 54.83 -18.63 4.14
N ASN A 2 53.61 -18.09 4.05
CA ASN A 2 52.38 -18.16 4.83
C ASN A 2 51.21 -17.96 3.85
N ASP A 3 50.09 -18.57 4.20
CA ASP A 3 48.75 -18.56 3.59
C ASP A 3 48.07 -17.18 3.84
N PRO A 4 47.42 -16.50 2.88
CA PRO A 4 46.51 -15.41 3.19
C PRO A 4 45.08 -15.93 3.25
N LYS A 5 44.77 -16.69 4.31
CA LYS A 5 43.40 -16.79 4.82
C LYS A 5 43.15 -15.61 5.75
N SER A 6 42.51 -14.58 5.23
CA SER A 6 41.77 -13.61 6.04
C SER A 6 40.42 -13.40 5.40
N SER A 7 39.53 -14.35 5.67
CA SER A 7 38.11 -14.22 5.41
C SER A 7 37.55 -13.08 6.27
N ASP A 8 37.15 -11.98 5.64
CA ASP A 8 36.25 -11.01 6.26
C ASP A 8 34.90 -11.70 6.51
N LYS A 9 34.76 -12.30 7.71
CA LYS A 9 33.55 -12.95 8.21
C LYS A 9 32.67 -11.96 9.00
N ASN A 10 32.64 -10.70 8.60
CA ASN A 10 31.85 -9.66 9.28
C ASN A 10 30.81 -9.00 8.36
N ALA A 11 30.24 -9.75 7.41
CA ALA A 11 28.88 -9.44 6.95
C ALA A 11 27.92 -10.00 8.00
N ALA A 12 27.60 -9.18 8.99
CA ALA A 12 26.64 -9.49 10.03
C ALA A 12 25.37 -10.07 9.39
N HIS A 13 25.11 -11.34 9.69
CA HIS A 13 23.83 -12.00 9.45
C HIS A 13 22.80 -11.32 10.36
N LEU A 14 22.35 -10.12 10.01
CA LEU A 14 21.20 -9.46 10.64
C LEU A 14 19.91 -10.08 10.08
N ALA A 15 19.80 -11.39 10.19
CA ALA A 15 18.51 -12.06 10.08
C ALA A 15 17.97 -12.16 11.52
N PHE A 16 17.24 -11.13 11.96
CA PHE A 16 16.55 -11.18 13.23
C PHE A 16 15.62 -12.42 13.27
N PRO A 17 15.53 -13.18 14.36
CA PRO A 17 14.61 -14.32 14.45
C PRO A 17 13.15 -13.90 14.21
N SER A 18 12.35 -14.76 13.57
CA SER A 18 10.98 -14.45 13.12
C SER A 18 10.03 -13.97 14.22
N ALA A 19 10.24 -14.39 15.48
CA ALA A 19 9.47 -13.92 16.63
C ALA A 19 9.79 -12.48 17.03
N GLN A 20 11.05 -12.06 16.88
CA GLN A 20 11.52 -10.72 17.21
C GLN A 20 11.07 -9.71 16.14
N ARG A 21 11.07 -10.12 14.86
CA ARG A 21 10.46 -9.37 13.75
C ARG A 21 8.97 -9.15 13.93
N ARG A 22 8.21 -10.19 14.31
CA ARG A 22 6.78 -10.05 14.61
C ARG A 22 6.49 -9.10 15.78
N LYS A 23 7.42 -8.99 16.73
CA LYS A 23 7.30 -8.06 17.85
C LYS A 23 7.58 -6.62 17.39
N GLN A 24 8.63 -6.41 16.59
CA GLN A 24 8.99 -5.10 16.04
C GLN A 24 7.95 -4.57 15.05
N ILE A 25 7.36 -5.42 14.18
CA ILE A 25 6.21 -5.05 13.34
C ILE A 25 5.03 -4.58 14.20
N ARG A 26 4.71 -5.26 15.31
CA ARG A 26 3.62 -4.84 16.21
C ARG A 26 3.91 -3.51 16.91
N GLU A 27 5.18 -3.13 17.01
CA GLU A 27 5.61 -1.86 17.61
C GLU A 27 5.55 -0.69 16.60
N THR A 28 5.58 -0.96 15.28
CA THR A 28 5.54 0.07 14.22
C THR A 28 4.25 0.09 13.39
N GLU A 29 3.62 -1.07 13.14
CA GLU A 29 2.32 -1.24 12.50
C GLU A 29 1.33 -1.84 13.51
N SER A 30 0.29 -1.08 13.84
CA SER A 30 -0.76 -1.53 14.76
C SER A 30 -2.06 -1.79 13.99
N PRO A 31 -2.43 -3.07 13.72
CA PRO A 31 -3.69 -3.36 13.06
C PRO A 31 -4.86 -3.02 14.00
N ILE A 32 -5.75 -2.15 13.54
CA ILE A 32 -6.98 -1.79 14.25
C ILE A 32 -8.13 -2.51 13.55
N VAL A 33 -8.85 -3.35 14.31
CA VAL A 33 -10.11 -3.92 13.85
C VAL A 33 -11.21 -2.99 14.33
N PRO A 34 -11.93 -2.29 13.42
CA PRO A 34 -13.00 -1.40 13.84
C PRO A 34 -14.17 -2.20 14.43
N PRO A 35 -15.06 -1.55 15.19
CA PRO A 35 -16.28 -2.19 15.69
C PRO A 35 -17.11 -2.81 14.56
N PRO A 36 -17.84 -3.93 14.80
CA PRO A 36 -18.63 -4.59 13.75
C PRO A 36 -19.68 -3.70 13.07
N GLU A 37 -20.18 -2.67 13.77
CA GLU A 37 -21.13 -1.67 13.28
C GLU A 37 -20.49 -0.59 12.39
N PHE A 38 -19.16 -0.49 12.37
CA PHE A 38 -18.46 0.50 11.57
C PHE A 38 -18.49 0.10 10.09
N HIS A 39 -18.97 1.04 9.28
CA HIS A 39 -18.94 0.91 7.83
C HIS A 39 -18.41 2.20 7.20
N ALA A 40 -17.29 2.10 6.48
CA ALA A 40 -16.76 3.23 5.70
C ALA A 40 -17.74 3.69 4.61
N ARG A 41 -18.59 2.77 4.15
CA ARG A 41 -19.77 3.03 3.30
C ARG A 41 -21.00 2.38 3.91
N LYS A 42 -21.99 3.18 4.30
CA LYS A 42 -23.26 2.73 4.89
C LYS A 42 -24.05 1.82 3.94
N SER A 43 -23.95 2.06 2.63
CA SER A 43 -24.61 1.22 1.63
C SER A 43 -23.99 -0.17 1.51
N GLY A 44 -22.71 -0.33 1.88
CA GLY A 44 -21.91 -1.51 1.55
C GLY A 44 -21.64 -1.71 0.05
N ASP A 45 -22.13 -0.82 -0.80
CA ASP A 45 -21.99 -0.92 -2.26
C ASP A 45 -20.70 -0.25 -2.74
N TYR A 46 -20.00 -0.94 -3.64
CA TYR A 46 -18.76 -0.52 -4.29
C TYR A 46 -18.85 -0.65 -5.82
N SER A 47 -20.08 -0.72 -6.37
CA SER A 47 -20.32 -0.88 -7.81
C SER A 47 -19.84 0.34 -8.62
N ASP A 48 -20.00 1.54 -8.07
CA ASP A 48 -19.52 2.82 -8.62
C ASP A 48 -18.00 2.93 -8.72
N VAL A 49 -17.26 2.15 -7.92
CA VAL A 49 -15.78 2.15 -7.95
C VAL A 49 -15.26 1.74 -9.32
N ASP A 50 -16.01 0.96 -10.11
CA ASP A 50 -15.62 0.57 -11.46
C ASP A 50 -15.45 1.75 -12.42
N ASP A 51 -16.09 2.89 -12.15
CA ASP A 51 -16.06 4.07 -13.00
C ASP A 51 -14.90 5.02 -12.65
N TYR A 52 -14.16 4.74 -11.57
CA TYR A 52 -12.96 5.50 -11.21
C TYR A 52 -11.86 5.30 -12.26
N ILE A 53 -11.05 6.33 -12.46
CA ILE A 53 -9.92 6.32 -13.37
C ILE A 53 -8.64 6.20 -12.56
N ILE A 54 -7.85 5.17 -12.88
CA ILE A 54 -6.49 5.01 -12.42
C ILE A 54 -5.61 5.79 -13.39
N ASP A 55 -5.06 6.89 -12.91
CA ASP A 55 -4.05 7.64 -13.63
C ASP A 55 -2.72 6.89 -13.56
N GLN A 56 -2.05 6.78 -14.70
CA GLN A 56 -0.69 6.22 -14.79
C GLN A 56 -0.48 4.85 -14.10
N PRO A 57 -1.29 3.82 -14.41
CA PRO A 57 -1.05 2.48 -13.90
C PRO A 57 0.39 2.03 -14.24
N VAL A 58 1.08 1.41 -13.28
CA VAL A 58 2.49 1.01 -13.44
C VAL A 58 2.65 -0.50 -13.55
N LYS A 59 3.43 -0.97 -14.51
CA LYS A 59 3.86 -2.36 -14.61
C LYS A 59 5.10 -2.56 -13.75
N GLU A 60 5.05 -3.56 -12.89
CA GLU A 60 6.11 -3.86 -11.93
C GLU A 60 7.07 -4.92 -12.49
N LYS A 61 8.36 -4.58 -12.52
CA LYS A 61 9.45 -5.52 -12.76
C LYS A 61 10.20 -5.72 -11.45
N ILE A 62 10.36 -6.97 -11.02
CA ILE A 62 11.11 -7.32 -9.81
C ILE A 62 12.30 -8.16 -10.26
N GLU A 63 13.51 -7.71 -9.95
CA GLU A 63 14.77 -8.33 -10.32
C GLU A 63 15.64 -8.50 -9.08
N GLY A 64 16.36 -9.60 -8.97
CA GLY A 64 17.20 -9.89 -7.82
C GLY A 64 17.16 -11.36 -7.43
N HIS A 65 17.91 -11.70 -6.38
CA HIS A 65 18.05 -13.06 -5.90
C HIS A 65 18.38 -13.07 -4.39
N SER A 66 18.22 -14.23 -3.76
CA SER A 66 18.62 -14.46 -2.36
C SER A 66 18.05 -13.47 -1.34
N GLY A 67 16.80 -13.03 -1.53
CA GLY A 67 16.12 -12.12 -0.60
C GLY A 67 16.35 -10.63 -0.86
N ILE A 68 17.21 -10.27 -1.80
CA ILE A 68 17.46 -8.88 -2.21
C ILE A 68 16.85 -8.67 -3.59
N TYR A 69 15.88 -7.78 -3.67
CA TYR A 69 15.14 -7.50 -4.89
C TYR A 69 15.03 -6.01 -5.14
N VAL A 70 15.18 -5.63 -6.40
CA VAL A 70 14.93 -4.29 -6.90
C VAL A 70 13.62 -4.30 -7.65
N LYS A 71 12.74 -3.38 -7.27
CA LYS A 71 11.48 -3.12 -7.97
C LYS A 71 11.68 -1.94 -8.91
N THR A 72 11.30 -2.11 -10.18
CA THR A 72 11.21 -1.04 -11.16
C THR A 72 9.80 -0.90 -11.66
N ASN A 73 9.22 0.28 -11.47
CA ASN A 73 7.93 0.65 -12.02
C ASN A 73 8.11 1.27 -13.40
N ARG A 74 7.35 0.79 -14.39
CA ARG A 74 7.26 1.43 -15.71
C ARG A 74 5.81 1.75 -16.00
N LEU A 75 5.54 2.92 -16.55
CA LEU A 75 4.19 3.29 -16.99
C LEU A 75 3.63 2.19 -17.89
N TYR A 76 2.51 1.58 -17.49
CA TYR A 76 1.84 0.53 -18.25
C TYR A 76 0.98 1.14 -19.36
N ARG A 77 0.16 2.13 -19.01
CA ARG A 77 -0.71 2.91 -19.91
C ARG A 77 -0.85 4.32 -19.36
N ARG A 78 -1.34 5.26 -20.19
CA ARG A 78 -1.58 6.65 -19.79
C ARG A 78 -2.61 6.74 -18.65
N SER A 79 -3.69 5.97 -18.76
CA SER A 79 -4.74 5.81 -17.75
C SER A 79 -5.52 4.53 -18.05
N MET A 80 -6.33 4.08 -17.10
CA MET A 80 -7.34 3.03 -17.30
C MET A 80 -8.44 3.13 -16.25
N SER A 81 -9.65 2.68 -16.57
CA SER A 81 -10.71 2.55 -15.57
C SER A 81 -10.43 1.42 -14.58
N VAL A 82 -11.00 1.50 -13.39
CA VAL A 82 -10.97 0.40 -12.41
C VAL A 82 -11.65 -0.84 -12.97
N ARG A 83 -12.72 -0.70 -13.77
CA ARG A 83 -13.36 -1.80 -14.49
C ARG A 83 -12.40 -2.56 -15.40
N GLU A 84 -11.62 -1.84 -16.21
CA GLU A 84 -10.59 -2.44 -17.07
C GLU A 84 -9.48 -3.08 -16.23
N TYR A 85 -9.06 -2.41 -15.15
CA TYR A 85 -8.04 -2.93 -14.24
C TYR A 85 -8.50 -4.23 -13.60
N ARG A 86 -9.78 -4.31 -13.24
CA ARG A 86 -10.41 -5.49 -12.68
C ARG A 86 -10.46 -6.66 -13.64
N ALA A 87 -10.81 -6.40 -14.89
CA ALA A 87 -10.75 -7.40 -15.94
C ALA A 87 -9.30 -7.88 -16.19
N LEU A 88 -8.32 -6.96 -16.14
CA LEU A 88 -6.91 -7.27 -16.32
C LEU A 88 -6.37 -8.18 -15.22
N ALA A 89 -6.70 -7.88 -13.97
CA ALA A 89 -6.25 -8.61 -12.79
C ALA A 89 -6.74 -10.07 -12.74
N LYS A 90 -7.86 -10.38 -13.41
CA LYS A 90 -8.42 -11.74 -13.52
C LYS A 90 -7.72 -12.61 -14.57
N ARG A 91 -6.92 -12.04 -15.47
CA ARG A 91 -6.23 -12.79 -16.53
C ARG A 91 -4.99 -13.46 -15.95
N MET A 92 -4.90 -14.80 -16.01
CA MET A 92 -3.70 -15.54 -15.66
C MET A 92 -3.21 -16.41 -16.84
N PRO A 93 -1.93 -16.28 -17.28
CA PRO A 93 -0.94 -15.30 -16.82
C PRO A 93 -1.27 -13.88 -17.33
N GLY A 94 -1.26 -12.90 -16.43
CA GLY A 94 -1.54 -11.49 -16.72
C GLY A 94 -0.36 -10.58 -16.37
N PRO A 95 -0.35 -9.33 -16.85
CA PRO A 95 0.67 -8.36 -16.47
C PRO A 95 0.53 -8.00 -14.99
N LYS A 96 1.66 -7.79 -14.30
CA LYS A 96 1.69 -7.30 -12.91
C LYS A 96 1.58 -5.78 -12.95
N VAL A 97 0.37 -5.25 -12.81
CA VAL A 97 0.10 -3.82 -12.88
C VAL A 97 -0.38 -3.33 -11.53
N TYR A 98 0.07 -2.17 -11.10
CA TYR A 98 -0.31 -1.56 -9.86
C TYR A 98 -0.93 -0.19 -10.14
N GLY A 99 -2.13 0.04 -9.62
CA GLY A 99 -2.84 1.32 -9.76
C GLY A 99 -2.58 2.17 -8.53
N ALA A 100 -1.51 2.94 -8.55
CA ALA A 100 -1.13 3.76 -7.41
C ALA A 100 -1.68 5.17 -7.50
N ASP A 101 -1.65 5.86 -6.37
CA ASP A 101 -1.66 7.31 -6.29
C ASP A 101 -2.87 7.97 -7.01
N THR A 102 -4.05 7.34 -6.94
CA THR A 102 -5.29 7.92 -7.49
C THR A 102 -5.95 8.81 -6.43
N PRO A 103 -6.04 10.14 -6.62
CA PRO A 103 -6.57 11.03 -5.59
C PRO A 103 -8.05 10.78 -5.31
N GLY A 104 -8.46 10.87 -4.05
CA GLY A 104 -9.85 10.85 -3.62
C GLY A 104 -10.13 9.82 -2.52
N SER A 105 -11.37 9.83 -2.07
CA SER A 105 -11.89 8.89 -1.08
C SER A 105 -13.16 8.23 -1.60
N ILE A 106 -13.36 6.98 -1.23
CA ILE A 106 -14.63 6.27 -1.42
C ILE A 106 -15.38 6.12 -0.10
N CYS A 107 -14.94 6.72 1.00
CA CYS A 107 -15.76 6.77 2.21
C CYS A 107 -16.99 7.65 2.00
N ASP A 108 -18.06 7.40 2.75
CA ASP A 108 -19.22 8.29 2.77
C ASP A 108 -18.82 9.70 3.26
N LYS A 109 -19.39 10.73 2.65
CA LYS A 109 -19.06 12.13 2.97
C LYS A 109 -19.45 12.54 4.39
N ASP A 110 -20.46 11.89 4.95
CA ASP A 110 -20.97 12.11 6.30
C ASP A 110 -20.40 11.11 7.32
N LEU A 111 -19.33 10.40 6.97
CA LEU A 111 -18.61 9.53 7.89
C LEU A 111 -17.98 10.38 9.01
N ALA A 112 -18.39 10.13 10.26
CA ALA A 112 -17.92 10.89 11.41
C ALA A 112 -16.61 10.32 12.00
N GLU A 113 -16.49 9.00 12.04
CA GLU A 113 -15.36 8.29 12.65
C GLU A 113 -14.40 7.78 11.57
N PHE A 114 -13.09 7.83 11.83
CA PHE A 114 -12.05 7.41 10.87
C PHE A 114 -12.22 8.02 9.48
N ASN A 115 -12.73 9.26 9.41
CA ASN A 115 -12.86 9.98 8.15
C ASN A 115 -11.47 10.36 7.64
N MET A 116 -10.99 9.64 6.64
CA MET A 116 -9.69 9.88 6.03
C MET A 116 -9.53 11.30 5.46
N ASN A 117 -10.61 11.96 5.06
CA ASN A 117 -10.50 13.34 4.58
C ASN A 117 -10.42 14.38 5.70
N ASN A 118 -10.64 13.97 6.96
CA ASN A 118 -10.62 14.83 8.12
C ASN A 118 -10.43 13.97 9.38
N LEU A 119 -9.17 13.65 9.71
CA LEU A 119 -8.84 12.76 10.82
C LEU A 119 -8.84 13.48 12.19
N GLY A 120 -8.98 14.81 12.21
CA GLY A 120 -8.87 15.64 13.40
C GLY A 120 -7.44 15.74 13.95
N THR A 121 -6.43 15.64 13.08
CA THR A 121 -5.00 15.70 13.46
C THR A 121 -4.41 17.09 13.24
N VAL A 122 -3.19 17.32 13.73
CA VAL A 122 -2.46 18.57 13.49
C VAL A 122 -2.22 18.85 11.99
N LEU A 123 -2.21 17.81 11.14
CA LEU A 123 -2.06 17.97 9.70
C LEU A 123 -3.29 18.62 9.04
N ASP A 124 -4.47 18.53 9.67
CA ASP A 124 -5.69 19.17 9.14
C ASP A 124 -5.60 20.70 9.24
N LEU A 125 -4.81 21.23 10.18
CA LEU A 125 -4.51 22.68 10.26
C LEU A 125 -3.80 23.19 9.00
N LEU A 126 -3.03 22.34 8.32
CA LEU A 126 -2.43 22.70 7.04
C LEU A 126 -3.50 22.87 5.95
N ASP A 127 -4.53 22.02 5.95
CA ASP A 127 -5.62 22.15 4.98
C ASP A 127 -6.45 23.42 5.25
N GLU A 128 -6.70 23.75 6.54
CA GLU A 128 -7.33 25.00 6.95
C GLU A 128 -6.54 26.24 6.50
N SER A 129 -5.20 26.14 6.47
CA SER A 129 -4.31 27.19 5.94
C SER A 129 -4.23 27.24 4.42
N GLY A 130 -4.92 26.34 3.71
CA GLY A 130 -4.94 26.23 2.25
C GLY A 130 -3.75 25.46 1.65
N VAL A 131 -2.95 24.79 2.46
CA VAL A 131 -1.78 24.01 2.02
C VAL A 131 -2.18 22.56 1.83
N LYS A 132 -2.23 22.10 0.56
CA LYS A 132 -2.50 20.70 0.21
C LYS A 132 -1.24 20.00 -0.31
N ILE A 133 -0.80 18.99 0.41
CA ILE A 133 0.33 18.12 0.06
C ILE A 133 -0.26 16.79 -0.42
N LYS A 134 -0.04 16.52 -1.71
CA LYS A 134 -0.53 15.31 -2.39
C LYS A 134 0.01 14.05 -1.72
N GLY A 135 -0.91 13.21 -1.24
CA GLY A 135 -0.59 11.94 -0.61
C GLY A 135 -0.32 12.05 0.87
N VAL A 136 -0.11 13.25 1.40
CA VAL A 136 0.16 13.49 2.83
C VAL A 136 -1.13 13.90 3.54
N ASN A 137 -1.59 15.15 3.40
CA ASN A 137 -2.86 15.59 3.97
C ASN A 137 -4.04 15.48 2.98
N THR A 138 -3.91 14.63 1.96
CA THR A 138 -4.96 14.33 0.99
C THR A 138 -5.05 12.84 0.81
N VAL A 139 -6.28 12.34 0.64
CA VAL A 139 -6.57 10.91 0.59
C VAL A 139 -6.28 10.33 -0.79
N TYR A 140 -5.68 9.14 -0.80
CA TYR A 140 -5.30 8.44 -2.02
C TYR A 140 -5.82 7.00 -2.05
N LEU A 141 -6.27 6.59 -3.24
CA LEU A 141 -6.74 5.28 -3.61
C LEU A 141 -5.62 4.47 -4.27
N TYR A 142 -5.57 3.20 -3.92
CA TYR A 142 -4.59 2.26 -4.44
C TYR A 142 -5.27 0.96 -4.86
N PHE A 143 -5.07 0.56 -6.11
CA PHE A 143 -5.64 -0.65 -6.70
C PHE A 143 -4.54 -1.70 -6.85
N GLY A 144 -4.71 -2.81 -6.15
CA GLY A 144 -3.78 -3.93 -6.15
C GLY A 144 -4.22 -5.06 -7.08
N MET A 145 -3.27 -5.87 -7.47
CA MET A 145 -3.55 -7.20 -7.99
C MET A 145 -2.51 -8.17 -7.47
N TRP A 146 -2.72 -9.46 -7.71
CA TRP A 146 -1.78 -10.49 -7.34
C TRP A 146 -0.33 -10.13 -7.71
N LYS A 147 0.58 -10.26 -6.74
CA LYS A 147 2.01 -9.88 -6.81
C LYS A 147 2.31 -8.38 -6.92
N ALA A 148 1.34 -7.49 -6.78
CA ALA A 148 1.64 -6.08 -6.52
C ALA A 148 2.39 -5.94 -5.19
N THR A 149 3.43 -5.11 -5.14
CA THR A 149 4.29 -4.94 -3.96
C THR A 149 4.52 -3.48 -3.59
N PHE A 150 5.00 -3.20 -2.38
CA PHE A 150 5.45 -1.87 -1.97
C PHE A 150 6.88 -1.91 -1.45
N PRO A 151 7.68 -0.91 -1.86
CA PRO A 151 8.95 -0.50 -1.26
C PRO A 151 9.09 -0.73 0.25
N TRP A 152 10.30 -1.01 0.74
CA TRP A 152 10.67 -0.57 2.09
C TRP A 152 10.82 0.96 2.06
N HIS A 153 10.04 1.70 2.85
CA HIS A 153 10.21 3.14 3.04
C HIS A 153 9.61 3.60 4.39
N PRO A 154 10.17 4.65 5.03
CA PRO A 154 9.40 5.46 5.98
C PRO A 154 8.40 6.32 5.22
N GLU A 155 7.43 6.91 5.92
CA GLU A 155 6.56 7.93 5.33
C GLU A 155 7.29 9.26 5.15
N ASP A 156 6.70 10.17 4.38
CA ASP A 156 7.27 11.49 4.15
C ASP A 156 7.40 12.24 5.49
N MET A 157 8.60 12.75 5.78
CA MET A 157 8.93 13.39 7.07
C MET A 157 8.76 12.50 8.31
N ASP A 158 8.84 11.17 8.14
CA ASP A 158 8.62 10.17 9.21
C ASP A 158 7.26 10.33 9.91
N LEU A 159 6.24 10.78 9.17
CA LEU A 159 4.87 10.92 9.66
C LEU A 159 4.20 9.57 9.92
N TYR A 160 3.07 9.63 10.61
CA TYR A 160 2.19 8.47 10.75
C TYR A 160 1.33 8.33 9.49
N SER A 161 1.22 7.10 8.99
CA SER A 161 0.23 6.76 7.97
C SER A 161 -0.92 5.93 8.53
N ILE A 162 -2.09 6.04 7.89
CA ILE A 162 -3.25 5.19 8.14
C ILE A 162 -3.69 4.51 6.84
N ASN A 163 -4.06 3.23 6.96
CA ASN A 163 -4.53 2.43 5.84
C ASN A 163 -5.80 1.66 6.21
N TYR A 164 -6.76 1.67 5.29
CA TYR A 164 -7.98 0.88 5.38
C TYR A 164 -8.21 0.13 4.08
N VAL A 165 -8.45 -1.18 4.22
CA VAL A 165 -8.78 -2.08 3.11
C VAL A 165 -10.28 -2.11 2.97
N HIS A 166 -10.82 -1.49 1.91
CA HIS A 166 -12.29 -1.42 1.74
C HIS A 166 -12.92 -2.76 1.35
N PHE A 167 -12.33 -3.47 0.38
CA PHE A 167 -12.85 -4.76 -0.10
C PHE A 167 -11.79 -5.57 -0.86
N GLY A 168 -12.14 -6.79 -1.29
CA GLY A 168 -11.26 -7.66 -2.08
C GLY A 168 -10.31 -8.50 -1.23
N GLU A 169 -9.22 -8.96 -1.85
CA GLU A 169 -8.25 -9.87 -1.24
C GLU A 169 -7.37 -9.17 -0.18
N PRO A 170 -6.78 -9.92 0.76
CA PRO A 170 -5.99 -9.32 1.84
C PRO A 170 -4.63 -8.78 1.36
N LYS A 171 -4.17 -7.71 2.02
CA LYS A 171 -2.77 -7.25 2.01
C LYS A 171 -2.02 -7.84 3.17
N VAL A 172 -0.90 -8.47 2.84
CA VAL A 172 0.06 -8.93 3.83
C VAL A 172 1.13 -7.85 3.99
N SER A 173 1.30 -7.37 5.22
CA SER A 173 2.46 -6.60 5.65
C SER A 173 3.40 -7.48 6.47
N ASP A 174 4.62 -7.66 5.96
CA ASP A 174 5.70 -8.35 6.65
C ASP A 174 6.98 -7.55 6.41
N GLU A 175 7.87 -7.49 7.41
CA GLU A 175 9.21 -6.86 7.44
C GLU A 175 10.15 -7.27 6.27
N THR A 176 9.71 -8.13 5.35
CA THR A 176 10.54 -8.62 4.23
C THR A 176 9.98 -8.28 2.84
N LEU A 177 8.66 -8.28 2.60
CA LEU A 177 8.00 -7.86 1.34
C LEU A 177 6.47 -7.85 1.51
N PHE A 178 5.77 -6.85 0.97
CA PHE A 178 4.29 -6.82 0.93
C PHE A 178 3.74 -7.68 -0.21
N PHE A 179 2.64 -8.39 0.04
CA PHE A 179 2.03 -9.27 -0.95
C PHE A 179 0.49 -9.22 -0.92
N CYS A 180 -0.11 -9.01 -2.09
CA CYS A 180 -1.54 -9.23 -2.34
C CYS A 180 -1.78 -10.73 -2.57
N SER A 181 -2.73 -11.32 -1.85
CA SER A 181 -3.10 -12.75 -1.95
C SER A 181 -3.99 -13.05 -3.20
N ARG A 182 -4.32 -14.32 -3.48
CA ARG A 182 -4.41 -15.00 -4.80
C ARG A 182 -5.47 -14.56 -5.83
N LEU A 183 -6.19 -13.47 -5.67
CA LEU A 183 -7.04 -12.84 -6.70
C LEU A 183 -6.96 -11.31 -6.48
N ALA A 184 -7.56 -10.49 -7.33
CA ALA A 184 -7.35 -9.05 -7.28
C ALA A 184 -7.84 -8.40 -5.96
N SER A 185 -6.94 -7.78 -5.18
CA SER A 185 -7.27 -6.89 -4.05
C SER A 185 -7.61 -5.49 -4.55
N TYR A 186 -8.83 -5.00 -4.27
CA TYR A 186 -9.17 -3.62 -4.61
C TYR A 186 -9.17 -2.76 -3.36
N THR A 187 -8.35 -1.73 -3.39
CA THR A 187 -8.41 -0.55 -2.51
C THR A 187 -7.60 -0.68 -1.23
N PHE A 188 -6.36 -0.17 -1.30
CA PHE A 188 -5.64 0.37 -0.16
C PHE A 188 -5.87 1.87 -0.09
N PHE A 189 -5.91 2.39 1.12
CA PHE A 189 -5.80 3.81 1.37
C PHE A 189 -4.48 4.09 2.05
N LEU A 190 -3.73 5.07 1.60
CA LEU A 190 -2.62 5.62 2.35
C LEU A 190 -2.89 7.11 2.45
N ILE A 191 -3.09 7.59 3.65
CA ILE A 191 -2.73 8.96 4.01
C ILE A 191 -1.31 8.82 4.50
N LYS A 192 -0.34 9.43 3.82
CA LYS A 192 1.07 9.46 4.24
C LYS A 192 1.32 10.51 5.31
#